data_AF-A0AA51N409-F1
#
_entry.id   AF-A0AA51N409-F1
#
_cell.length_a   1.000
_cell.length_b   1.000
_cell.length_c   1.000
_cell.angle_alpha   90.00
_cell.angle_beta   90.00
_cell.angle_gamma   90.00
#
_symmetry.space_group_name_H-M   'P 1'
#
loop_
_entity.id
_entity.type
_entity.pdbx_description
1 polymer ?
#
loop_
_entity_poly.entity_id
_entity_poly.type
_entity_poly.pdbx_seq_one_letter_code
_entity_poly.pdbx_strand_id
1 'polypeptide(L)'
;MTTYKLTYFPIKALGEQIRFLLSYGGVDFIDDRFDENDWPKIKKEIDAHFYEDNAEVKAKKFEASKELVPFYIGRLDEQVKKNGGYFVGGKLTWADIVFVAILDYLNAMQKSNIIEKAENLKALKSKVLAEPKIKAWVDKRPVTEF
;
A
#
# COMPACT_ATOMS: atom_id res chain seq x y z
N MET A 1 21.72 -0.05 11.57
CA MET A 1 20.73 0.98 11.18
C MET A 1 20.00 0.46 9.95
N THR A 2 18.68 0.54 9.91
CA THR A 2 17.90 0.10 8.75
C THR A 2 17.92 1.20 7.71
N THR A 3 18.57 0.98 6.58
CA THR A 3 18.56 1.93 5.45
C THR A 3 17.29 1.72 4.63
N TYR A 4 16.46 2.76 4.51
CA TYR A 4 15.26 2.74 3.68
C TYR A 4 15.62 3.06 2.22
N LYS A 5 15.02 2.35 1.25
CA LYS A 5 15.17 2.61 -0.19
C LYS A 5 13.80 2.81 -0.82
N LEU A 6 13.60 3.96 -1.47
CA LEU A 6 12.43 4.26 -2.29
C LEU A 6 12.79 4.02 -3.75
N THR A 7 12.24 2.98 -4.36
CA THR A 7 12.39 2.73 -5.80
C THR A 7 11.16 3.24 -6.56
N TYR A 8 11.34 4.21 -7.47
CA TYR A 8 10.24 4.80 -8.23
C TYR A 8 10.67 5.29 -9.63
N PHE A 9 9.71 5.58 -10.51
CA PHE A 9 9.98 6.22 -11.79
C PHE A 9 10.69 7.58 -11.60
N PRO A 10 11.38 8.11 -12.64
CA PRO A 10 12.06 9.40 -12.58
C PRO A 10 11.07 10.60 -12.62
N ILE A 11 9.91 10.45 -11.97
CA ILE A 11 8.84 11.43 -11.85
C ILE A 11 8.40 11.56 -10.38
N LYS A 12 7.56 12.56 -10.12
CA LYS A 12 6.97 12.82 -8.79
C LYS A 12 5.92 11.76 -8.43
N ALA A 13 4.73 11.86 -9.02
CA ALA A 13 3.58 10.96 -8.86
C ALA A 13 3.44 10.35 -7.44
N LEU A 14 3.18 9.04 -7.31
CA LEU A 14 2.96 8.38 -6.02
C LEU A 14 4.24 8.30 -5.16
N GLY A 15 5.42 8.37 -5.79
CA GLY A 15 6.71 8.37 -5.09
C GLY A 15 6.95 9.65 -4.28
N GLU A 16 6.40 10.79 -4.73
CA GLU A 16 6.67 12.09 -4.11
C GLU A 16 6.11 12.21 -2.69
N GLN A 17 4.96 11.60 -2.44
CA GLN A 17 4.37 11.59 -1.11
C GLN A 17 5.36 10.93 -0.13
N ILE A 18 5.92 9.78 -0.53
CA ILE A 18 6.88 9.02 0.28
C ILE A 18 8.17 9.83 0.50
N ARG A 19 8.69 10.52 -0.53
CA ARG A 19 9.85 11.43 -0.38
C ARG A 19 9.57 12.51 0.66
N PHE A 20 8.39 13.14 0.61
CA PHE A 20 8.02 14.18 1.57
C PHE A 20 7.95 13.64 3.01
N LEU A 21 7.48 12.41 3.22
CA LEU A 21 7.51 11.80 4.56
C LEU A 21 8.90 11.60 5.09
N LEU A 22 9.74 10.96 4.29
CA LEU A 22 11.08 10.57 4.72
C LEU A 22 11.90 11.83 5.00
N SER A 23 11.80 12.85 4.14
CA SER A 23 12.41 14.15 4.36
C SER A 23 11.84 14.90 5.57
N TYR A 24 10.52 14.98 5.74
CA TYR A 24 9.90 15.66 6.89
C TYR A 24 10.23 14.97 8.22
N GLY A 25 10.32 13.64 8.22
CA GLY A 25 10.68 12.84 9.38
C GLY A 25 12.17 12.83 9.72
N GLY A 26 13.03 13.47 8.91
CA GLY A 26 14.49 13.42 9.08
C GLY A 26 15.07 12.01 8.93
N VAL A 27 14.43 11.15 8.13
CA VAL A 27 14.86 9.76 7.90
C VAL A 27 15.74 9.71 6.66
N ASP A 28 16.98 9.24 6.82
CA ASP A 28 17.86 8.99 5.69
C ASP A 28 17.33 7.84 4.82
N PHE A 29 17.31 8.07 3.50
CA PHE A 29 16.85 7.07 2.53
C PHE A 29 17.56 7.18 1.18
N ILE A 30 17.56 6.09 0.43
CA ILE A 30 18.05 6.02 -0.94
C ILE A 30 16.87 6.27 -1.90
N ASP A 31 16.91 7.34 -2.70
CA ASP A 31 15.95 7.62 -3.80
C ASP A 31 16.42 6.95 -5.09
N ASP A 32 16.02 5.71 -5.29
CA ASP A 32 16.39 4.82 -6.40
C ASP A 32 15.44 5.04 -7.59
N ARG A 33 15.90 5.75 -8.61
CA ARG A 33 15.09 6.09 -9.79
C ARG A 33 15.45 5.18 -10.96
N PHE A 34 14.52 4.34 -11.39
CA PHE A 34 14.76 3.34 -12.44
C PHE A 34 14.27 3.80 -13.82
N ASP A 35 14.91 3.33 -14.89
CA ASP A 35 14.48 3.57 -16.27
C ASP A 35 13.16 2.85 -16.56
N GLU A 36 12.19 3.51 -17.20
CA GLU A 36 10.91 2.90 -17.57
C GLU A 36 11.07 1.60 -18.38
N ASN A 37 12.14 1.46 -19.16
CA ASN A 37 12.46 0.22 -19.88
C ASN A 37 12.79 -0.96 -18.96
N ASP A 38 13.20 -0.70 -17.71
CA ASP A 38 13.37 -1.72 -16.68
C ASP A 38 12.07 -2.00 -15.93
N TRP A 39 11.00 -1.24 -16.18
CA TRP A 39 9.71 -1.45 -15.53
C TRP A 39 9.19 -2.87 -15.69
N PRO A 40 9.24 -3.55 -16.85
CA PRO A 40 8.80 -4.94 -16.95
C PRO A 40 9.58 -5.91 -16.04
N LYS A 41 10.84 -5.59 -15.69
CA LYS A 41 11.67 -6.40 -14.79
C LYS A 41 11.44 -6.07 -13.31
N ILE A 42 11.05 -4.83 -13.02
CA ILE A 42 10.85 -4.28 -11.67
C ILE A 42 9.40 -4.41 -11.21
N LYS A 43 8.45 -4.32 -12.15
CA LYS A 43 7.02 -4.48 -11.95
C LYS A 43 6.79 -5.86 -11.38
N LYS A 44 6.45 -5.91 -10.10
CA LYS A 44 6.03 -7.14 -9.45
C LYS A 44 4.64 -7.47 -9.96
N GLU A 45 4.36 -8.76 -10.12
CA GLU A 45 3.09 -9.27 -10.68
C GLU A 45 1.84 -8.97 -9.85
N ILE A 46 2.00 -8.25 -8.74
CA ILE A 46 0.96 -8.01 -7.74
C ILE A 46 -0.25 -7.24 -8.31
N ASP A 47 -0.01 -6.30 -9.24
CA ASP A 47 -1.05 -5.48 -9.87
C ASP A 47 -1.09 -5.60 -11.39
N ALA A 48 -0.10 -6.28 -11.98
CA ALA A 48 0.09 -6.35 -13.42
C ALA A 48 -1.04 -7.11 -14.12
N HIS A 49 -1.73 -8.03 -13.43
CA HIS A 49 -2.88 -8.74 -13.95
C HIS A 49 -4.09 -7.82 -14.15
N PHE A 50 -4.29 -6.83 -13.29
CA PHE A 50 -5.52 -6.03 -13.29
C PHE A 50 -5.68 -5.24 -14.60
N TYR A 51 -4.56 -4.74 -15.13
CA TYR A 51 -4.45 -3.93 -16.34
C TYR A 51 -3.93 -4.69 -17.57
N GLU A 52 -3.92 -6.02 -17.52
CA GLU A 52 -3.54 -6.87 -18.66
C GLU A 52 -4.76 -7.19 -19.52
N ASP A 53 -4.65 -6.98 -20.84
CA ASP A 53 -5.72 -7.25 -21.80
C ASP A 53 -5.71 -8.71 -22.27
N ASN A 54 -4.54 -9.37 -22.28
CA ASN A 54 -4.46 -10.79 -22.62
C ASN A 54 -4.92 -11.67 -21.45
N ALA A 55 -6.03 -12.40 -21.64
CA ALA A 55 -6.63 -13.23 -20.60
C ALA A 55 -5.70 -14.31 -20.02
N GLU A 56 -4.85 -14.93 -20.84
CA GLU A 56 -3.93 -15.98 -20.39
C GLU A 56 -2.79 -15.39 -19.55
N VAL A 57 -2.21 -14.28 -20.01
CA VAL A 57 -1.16 -13.56 -19.28
C VAL A 57 -1.74 -13.02 -17.97
N LYS A 58 -2.93 -12.42 -17.99
CA LYS A 58 -3.65 -11.92 -16.81
C LYS A 58 -3.83 -13.00 -15.75
N ALA A 59 -4.26 -14.20 -16.15
CA ALA A 59 -4.40 -15.32 -15.23
C ALA A 59 -3.06 -15.72 -14.60
N LYS A 60 -1.99 -15.85 -15.39
CA LYS A 60 -0.64 -16.18 -14.89
C LYS A 60 -0.13 -15.16 -13.87
N LYS A 61 -0.30 -13.87 -14.17
CA LYS A 61 0.11 -12.77 -13.28
C LYS A 61 -0.70 -12.76 -11.98
N PHE A 62 -2.00 -13.04 -12.06
CA PHE A 62 -2.85 -13.16 -10.86
C PHE A 62 -2.45 -14.35 -9.99
N GLU A 63 -2.11 -15.50 -10.59
CA GLU A 63 -1.59 -16.63 -9.81
C GLU A 63 -0.27 -16.28 -9.12
N ALA A 64 0.64 -15.58 -9.79
CA ALA A 64 1.88 -15.11 -9.19
C ALA A 64 1.67 -14.10 -8.04
N SER A 65 0.60 -13.29 -8.09
CA SER A 65 0.30 -12.33 -7.01
C SER A 65 -0.11 -13.00 -5.70
N LYS A 66 -0.67 -14.22 -5.74
CA LYS A 66 -1.19 -14.93 -4.55
C LYS A 66 -0.13 -15.25 -3.51
N GLU A 67 1.13 -15.40 -3.91
CA GLU A 67 2.24 -15.62 -2.96
C GLU A 67 2.80 -14.29 -2.43
N LEU A 68 2.89 -13.28 -3.30
CA LEU A 68 3.50 -12.00 -2.97
C LEU A 68 2.62 -11.16 -2.04
N VAL A 69 1.30 -11.15 -2.24
CA VAL A 69 0.38 -10.34 -1.44
C VAL A 69 0.45 -10.70 0.05
N PRO A 70 0.29 -11.98 0.47
CA PRO A 70 0.44 -12.35 1.88
C PRO A 70 1.80 -11.97 2.48
N PHE A 71 2.89 -12.10 1.71
CA PHE A 71 4.22 -11.72 2.15
C PHE A 71 4.33 -10.22 2.50
N TYR A 72 3.82 -9.33 1.64
CA TYR A 72 3.83 -7.89 1.93
C TYR A 72 2.86 -7.51 3.04
N ILE A 73 1.67 -8.11 3.07
CA ILE A 73 0.70 -7.86 4.14
C ILE A 73 1.28 -8.25 5.50
N GLY A 74 1.98 -9.39 5.61
CA GLY A 74 2.67 -9.77 6.85
C GLY A 74 3.71 -8.74 7.30
N ARG A 75 4.50 -8.20 6.37
CA ARG A 75 5.49 -7.15 6.68
C ARG A 75 4.85 -5.84 7.13
N LEU A 76 3.75 -5.43 6.47
CA LEU A 76 3.01 -4.24 6.84
C LEU A 76 2.34 -4.39 8.22
N ASP A 77 1.80 -5.57 8.52
CA ASP A 77 1.20 -5.89 9.82
C ASP A 77 2.25 -5.82 10.95
N GLU A 78 3.43 -6.39 10.74
CA GLU A 78 4.55 -6.26 11.67
C GLU A 78 5.00 -4.82 11.87
N GLN A 79 5.06 -4.03 10.78
CA GLN A 79 5.45 -2.62 10.84
C GLN A 79 4.49 -1.84 11.73
N VAL A 80 3.17 -2.07 11.56
CA VAL A 80 2.13 -1.43 12.37
C VAL A 80 2.27 -1.81 13.84
N LYS A 81 2.53 -3.10 14.12
CA LYS A 81 2.78 -3.58 15.48
C LYS A 81 3.99 -2.89 16.13
N LYS A 82 5.12 -2.79 15.39
CA LYS A 82 6.37 -2.16 15.87
C LYS A 82 6.22 -0.67 16.18
N ASN A 83 5.26 0.00 15.53
CA ASN A 83 5.05 1.44 15.63
C ASN A 83 3.79 1.79 16.43
N GLY A 84 3.47 1.02 17.48
CA GLY A 84 2.37 1.35 18.41
C GLY A 84 0.97 1.28 17.79
N GLY A 85 0.81 0.50 16.73
CA GLY A 85 -0.46 0.34 16.03
C GLY A 85 -0.76 1.45 15.02
N TYR A 86 0.29 2.02 14.42
CA TYR A 86 0.31 2.94 13.26
C TYR A 86 1.50 2.57 12.37
N PHE A 87 1.58 3.01 11.13
CA PHE A 87 2.72 2.68 10.27
C PHE A 87 4.04 3.30 10.73
N VAL A 88 4.00 4.51 11.31
CA VAL A 88 5.20 5.26 11.69
C VAL A 88 4.96 6.04 12.98
N GLY A 89 5.90 5.92 13.92
CA GLY A 89 6.05 6.89 15.01
C GLY A 89 4.95 6.88 16.08
N GLY A 90 4.17 5.81 16.22
CA GLY A 90 3.22 5.67 17.33
C GLY A 90 1.97 6.53 17.26
N LYS A 91 1.73 7.22 16.13
CA LYS A 91 0.62 8.16 15.97
C LYS A 91 0.06 8.13 14.55
N LEU A 92 -1.15 8.65 14.39
CA LEU A 92 -1.80 8.77 13.08
C LEU A 92 -0.95 9.64 12.14
N THR A 93 -0.66 9.11 10.96
CA THR A 93 0.02 9.78 9.87
C THR A 93 -0.76 9.59 8.56
N TRP A 94 -0.38 10.29 7.51
CA TRP A 94 -1.02 10.08 6.21
C TRP A 94 -0.76 8.69 5.63
N ALA A 95 0.30 7.98 6.04
CA ALA A 95 0.56 6.61 5.60
C ALA A 95 -0.59 5.66 5.98
N ASP A 96 -1.13 5.83 7.19
CA ASP A 96 -2.28 5.08 7.69
C ASP A 96 -3.54 5.38 6.87
N ILE A 97 -3.76 6.68 6.60
CA ILE A 97 -4.93 7.16 5.85
C ILE A 97 -4.90 6.65 4.41
N VAL A 98 -3.75 6.77 3.73
CA VAL A 98 -3.61 6.34 2.33
C VAL A 98 -3.77 4.83 2.20
N PHE A 99 -3.16 4.05 3.10
CA PHE A 99 -3.31 2.59 3.08
C PHE A 99 -4.77 2.18 3.26
N VAL A 100 -5.50 2.78 4.22
CA VAL A 100 -6.91 2.45 4.46
C VAL A 100 -7.80 2.92 3.30
N ALA A 101 -7.50 4.07 2.69
CA ALA A 101 -8.26 4.59 1.55
C ALA A 101 -8.13 3.72 0.29
N ILE A 102 -6.95 3.14 0.03
CA ILE A 102 -6.71 2.29 -1.15
C ILE A 102 -7.11 0.82 -0.91
N LEU A 103 -7.37 0.42 0.34
CA LEU A 103 -7.58 -0.98 0.70
C LEU A 103 -8.78 -1.63 -0.01
N ASP A 104 -9.88 -0.90 -0.20
CA ASP A 104 -11.06 -1.42 -0.90
C ASP A 104 -10.72 -1.75 -2.37
N TYR A 105 -9.94 -0.88 -3.03
CA TYR A 105 -9.42 -1.12 -4.38
C TYR A 105 -8.45 -2.31 -4.43
N LEU A 106 -7.52 -2.44 -3.47
CA LEU A 106 -6.61 -3.59 -3.41
C LEU A 106 -7.35 -4.92 -3.19
N ASN A 107 -8.40 -4.91 -2.37
CA ASN A 107 -9.27 -6.07 -2.16
C ASN A 107 -10.01 -6.46 -3.45
N ALA A 108 -10.51 -5.47 -4.21
CA ALA A 108 -11.15 -5.70 -5.50
C ALA A 108 -10.17 -6.34 -6.50
N MET A 109 -8.93 -5.85 -6.57
CA MET A 109 -7.89 -6.41 -7.44
C MET A 109 -7.55 -7.86 -7.09
N GLN A 110 -7.50 -8.19 -5.80
CA GLN A 110 -7.17 -9.53 -5.31
C GLN A 110 -8.39 -10.44 -5.13
N LYS A 111 -9.59 -9.93 -5.43
CA LYS A 111 -10.87 -10.64 -5.26
C LYS A 111 -11.03 -11.26 -3.87
N SER A 112 -10.41 -10.65 -2.85
CA SER A 112 -10.32 -11.18 -1.49
C SER A 112 -9.99 -10.06 -0.50
N ASN A 113 -10.29 -10.28 0.79
CA ASN A 113 -9.87 -9.37 1.84
C ASN A 113 -8.40 -9.64 2.19
N ILE A 114 -7.48 -8.83 1.64
CA ILE A 114 -6.04 -9.09 1.75
C ILE A 114 -5.52 -8.94 3.18
N ILE A 115 -6.24 -8.26 4.07
CA ILE A 115 -5.86 -8.06 5.48
C ILE A 115 -6.61 -8.97 6.45
N GLU A 116 -7.36 -9.96 5.98
CA GLU A 116 -8.22 -10.80 6.82
C GLU A 116 -7.47 -11.43 8.02
N LYS A 117 -6.25 -11.89 7.78
CA LYS A 117 -5.37 -12.54 8.78
C LYS A 117 -4.42 -11.57 9.49
N ALA A 118 -4.47 -10.28 9.17
CA ALA A 118 -3.55 -9.25 9.66
C ALA A 118 -4.21 -8.41 10.74
N GLU A 119 -4.11 -8.86 12.00
CA GLU A 119 -4.82 -8.23 13.14
C GLU A 119 -4.43 -6.76 13.38
N ASN A 120 -3.15 -6.41 13.19
CA ASN A 120 -2.69 -5.04 13.42
C ASN A 120 -3.18 -4.10 12.30
N LEU A 121 -3.20 -4.58 11.05
CA LEU A 121 -3.78 -3.83 9.93
C LEU A 121 -5.30 -3.67 10.06
N LYS A 122 -6.02 -4.68 10.55
CA LYS A 122 -7.45 -4.56 10.87
C LYS A 122 -7.69 -3.53 11.96
N ALA A 123 -6.90 -3.57 13.04
CA ALA A 123 -6.98 -2.58 14.10
C ALA A 123 -6.66 -1.16 13.59
N LEU A 124 -5.65 -1.03 12.72
CA LEU A 124 -5.31 0.24 12.08
C LEU A 124 -6.47 0.77 11.23
N LYS A 125 -7.07 -0.07 10.38
CA LYS A 125 -8.25 0.28 9.58
C LYS A 125 -9.35 0.85 10.46
N SER A 126 -9.68 0.15 11.55
CA SER A 126 -10.71 0.61 12.50
C SER A 126 -10.37 1.96 13.13
N LYS A 127 -9.12 2.20 13.54
CA LYS A 127 -8.68 3.49 14.08
C LYS A 127 -8.84 4.63 13.07
N VAL A 128 -8.39 4.42 11.82
CA VAL A 128 -8.47 5.43 10.76
C VAL A 128 -9.93 5.76 10.42
N LEU A 129 -10.78 4.74 10.30
CA LEU A 129 -12.20 4.95 9.99
C LEU A 129 -12.99 5.57 11.16
N ALA A 130 -12.48 5.48 12.39
CA ALA A 130 -13.06 6.12 13.56
C ALA A 130 -12.70 7.60 13.70
N GLU A 131 -11.69 8.10 12.96
CA GLU A 131 -11.28 9.50 13.04
C GLU A 131 -12.43 10.43 12.58
N PRO A 132 -12.89 11.42 13.39
CA PRO A 132 -14.16 12.10 13.14
C PRO A 132 -14.32 12.71 11.75
N LYS A 133 -13.25 13.29 11.19
CA LYS A 133 -13.29 13.88 9.85
C LYS A 133 -13.39 12.83 8.74
N ILE A 134 -12.73 11.69 8.93
CA ILE A 134 -12.78 10.56 7.98
C ILE A 134 -14.14 9.89 8.08
N LYS A 135 -14.63 9.63 9.29
CA LYS A 135 -15.96 9.07 9.53
C LYS A 135 -17.06 9.92 8.90
N ALA A 136 -17.03 11.24 9.11
CA ALA A 136 -18.01 12.15 8.53
C ALA A 136 -18.02 12.12 6.98
N TRP A 137 -16.86 11.93 6.35
CA TRP A 137 -16.78 11.72 4.91
C TRP A 137 -17.31 10.35 4.49
N VAL A 138 -16.91 9.27 5.18
CA VAL A 138 -17.35 7.90 4.88
C VAL A 138 -18.86 7.75 5.01
N ASP A 139 -19.49 8.41 5.98
CA ASP A 139 -20.95 8.39 6.15
C ASP A 139 -21.70 9.14 5.03
N LYS A 140 -21.05 10.06 4.31
CA LYS A 140 -21.66 10.90 3.25
C LYS A 140 -21.31 10.45 1.83
N ARG A 141 -20.15 9.81 1.63
CA ARG A 141 -19.65 9.49 0.29
C ARG A 141 -20.61 8.54 -0.45
N PRO A 142 -20.77 8.65 -1.78
CA PRO A 142 -21.54 7.68 -2.56
C PRO A 142 -21.02 6.26 -2.35
N VAL A 143 -21.93 5.28 -2.36
CA VAL A 143 -21.56 3.86 -2.30
C VAL A 143 -21.15 3.40 -3.70
N THR A 144 -19.91 2.94 -3.86
CA THR A 144 -19.34 2.36 -5.08
C THR A 144 -18.79 0.96 -4.80
N GLU A 145 -18.53 0.17 -5.85
CA GLU A 145 -17.92 -1.17 -5.70
C GLU A 145 -16.48 -1.13 -5.15
N PHE A 146 -15.74 -0.07 -5.44
CA PHE A 146 -14.41 0.27 -4.93
C PHE A 146 -14.13 1.76 -5.14
#